data_AF-A0A3L6TMP7-F1
#
_entry.id   AF-A0A3L6TMP7-F1
#
_cell.length_a   1.000
_cell.length_b   1.000
_cell.length_c   1.000
_cell.angle_alpha   90.00
_cell.angle_beta   90.00
_cell.angle_gamma   90.00
#
_symmetry.space_group_name_H-M   'P 1'
#
loop_
_entity.id
_entity.type
_entity.pdbx_description
1 polymer ?
#
loop_
_entity_poly.entity_id
_entity_poly.type
_entity_poly.pdbx_seq_one_letter_code
_entity_poly.pdbx_strand_id
1 'polypeptide(L)'
;MRILLQNDIGRLVEDASPIRQLFNDIKGRIPEETTETLERAAYIEHMQTPVSRALRHMADRAQLAKTREEVDSYKHRAQDVHRRINFLESCRPDVVGTIDRLKRRRAELAKEMEQITKDIAAEEKKLQELPSVITGLKQERRNLACEAIRLRRHMSEVPGSANDDQRVLDSADQIRQRAIAAIDAFLGL
;
A
#
# COMPACT_ATOMS: atom_id res chain seq x y z
N MET A 1 -65.33 45.05 -29.49
CA MET A 1 -65.70 43.94 -28.58
C MET A 1 -64.67 42.82 -28.62
N ARG A 2 -64.29 42.34 -29.81
CA ARG A 2 -63.24 41.32 -29.99
C ARG A 2 -61.94 41.60 -29.22
N ILE A 3 -61.42 42.83 -29.26
CA ILE A 3 -60.18 43.22 -28.56
C ILE A 3 -60.33 43.09 -27.04
N LEU A 4 -61.49 43.46 -26.49
CA LEU A 4 -61.75 43.35 -25.06
C LEU A 4 -61.82 41.88 -24.62
N LEU A 5 -62.47 41.02 -25.42
CA LEU A 5 -62.59 39.58 -25.16
C LEU A 5 -61.30 38.78 -25.35
N GLN A 6 -60.24 39.39 -25.89
CA GLN A 6 -58.92 38.76 -26.03
C GLN A 6 -58.05 38.90 -24.77
N ASN A 7 -58.52 39.62 -23.75
CA ASN A 7 -57.82 39.75 -22.48
C ASN A 7 -57.75 38.41 -21.71
N ASP A 8 -56.85 38.35 -20.73
CA ASP A 8 -56.75 37.22 -19.81
C ASP A 8 -58.08 36.93 -19.13
N ILE A 9 -58.46 35.65 -19.06
CA ILE A 9 -59.76 35.22 -18.52
C ILE A 9 -59.93 35.63 -17.05
N GLY A 10 -58.84 35.67 -16.26
CA GLY A 10 -58.87 36.10 -14.87
C GLY A 10 -59.23 37.58 -14.75
N ARG A 11 -58.68 38.44 -15.62
CA ARG A 11 -59.04 39.88 -15.68
C ARG A 11 -60.44 40.10 -16.23
N LEU A 12 -60.85 39.29 -17.19
CA LEU A 12 -62.18 39.39 -17.82
C LEU A 12 -63.32 39.08 -16.86
N VAL A 13 -63.16 38.07 -15.99
CA VAL A 13 -64.19 37.73 -14.99
C VAL A 13 -64.15 38.63 -13.75
N GLU A 14 -63.08 39.42 -13.58
CA GLU A 14 -62.92 40.38 -12.49
C GLU A 14 -63.56 41.73 -12.83
N ASP A 15 -63.45 42.19 -14.08
CA ASP A 15 -64.14 43.37 -14.59
C ASP A 15 -64.58 43.21 -16.06
N ALA A 16 -65.87 42.92 -16.28
CA ALA A 16 -66.46 42.90 -17.61
C ALA A 16 -67.25 44.19 -17.93
N SER A 17 -67.14 45.24 -17.11
CA SER A 17 -67.81 46.53 -17.34
C SER A 17 -67.55 47.10 -18.74
N PRO A 18 -66.32 47.07 -19.29
CA PRO A 18 -66.04 47.56 -20.64
C PRO A 18 -66.76 46.74 -21.74
N ILE A 19 -66.93 45.43 -21.52
CA ILE A 19 -67.60 44.53 -22.47
C ILE A 19 -69.11 44.75 -22.39
N ARG A 20 -69.65 44.91 -21.18
CA ARG A 20 -71.07 45.17 -20.93
C ARG A 20 -71.52 46.50 -21.51
N GLN A 21 -70.73 47.56 -21.34
CA GLN A 21 -70.98 48.87 -21.93
C GLN A 21 -71.07 48.77 -23.45
N LEU A 22 -70.05 48.17 -24.08
CA LEU A 22 -70.01 48.04 -25.53
C LEU A 22 -71.14 47.14 -26.08
N PHE A 23 -71.54 46.11 -25.34
CA PHE A 23 -72.68 45.27 -25.70
C PHE A 23 -73.98 46.07 -25.70
N ASN A 24 -74.23 46.87 -24.66
CA ASN A 24 -75.43 47.70 -24.57
C ASN A 24 -75.52 48.73 -25.71
N ASP A 25 -74.38 49.25 -26.18
CA ASP A 25 -74.33 50.21 -27.30
C ASP A 25 -74.73 49.58 -28.65
N ILE A 26 -74.54 48.27 -28.82
CA ILE A 26 -74.75 47.57 -30.10
C ILE A 26 -75.94 46.61 -30.11
N LYS A 27 -76.51 46.26 -28.95
CA LYS A 27 -77.56 45.22 -28.77
C LYS A 27 -78.79 45.39 -29.69
N GLY A 28 -79.18 46.62 -30.01
CA GLY A 28 -80.32 46.90 -30.91
C GLY A 28 -80.01 46.87 -32.42
N ARG A 29 -78.76 46.59 -32.82
CA ARG A 29 -78.28 46.66 -34.22
C ARG A 29 -77.76 45.33 -34.76
N ILE A 30 -77.84 44.27 -33.97
CA ILE A 30 -77.28 42.95 -34.28
C ILE A 30 -78.39 41.88 -34.25
N PRO A 31 -78.25 40.79 -35.03
CA PRO A 31 -79.20 39.67 -35.00
C PRO A 31 -79.33 39.02 -33.62
N GLU A 32 -80.51 38.49 -33.29
CA GLU A 32 -80.86 37.87 -32.01
C GLU A 32 -79.86 36.80 -31.55
N GLU A 33 -79.46 35.91 -32.47
CA GLU A 33 -78.50 34.82 -32.21
C GLU A 33 -77.11 35.34 -31.76
N THR A 34 -76.65 36.43 -32.36
CA THR A 34 -75.44 37.14 -31.93
C THR A 34 -75.63 37.89 -30.63
N THR A 35 -76.83 38.43 -30.39
CA THR A 35 -77.17 39.12 -29.15
C THR A 35 -77.05 38.19 -27.95
N GLU A 36 -77.63 36.99 -28.02
CA GLU A 36 -77.58 36.00 -26.94
C GLU A 36 -76.14 35.55 -26.61
N THR A 37 -75.33 35.34 -27.65
CA THR A 37 -73.93 34.92 -27.48
C THR A 37 -73.10 36.02 -26.80
N LEU A 38 -73.28 37.27 -27.23
CA LEU A 38 -72.57 38.42 -26.66
C LEU A 38 -73.08 38.81 -25.28
N GLU A 39 -74.35 38.53 -24.97
CA GLU A 39 -74.91 38.73 -23.63
C GLU A 39 -74.20 37.83 -22.61
N ARG A 40 -73.99 36.54 -22.92
CA ARG A 40 -73.22 35.65 -22.05
C ARG A 40 -71.80 36.17 -21.77
N ALA A 41 -71.17 36.80 -22.77
CA ALA A 41 -69.85 37.40 -22.63
C ALA A 41 -69.87 38.74 -21.88
N ALA A 42 -70.94 39.52 -22.00
CA ALA A 42 -71.15 40.79 -21.30
C ALA A 42 -71.41 40.62 -19.80
N TYR A 43 -71.89 39.44 -19.38
CA TYR A 43 -72.15 39.09 -17.98
C TYR A 43 -71.23 37.94 -17.50
N ILE A 44 -70.00 37.86 -18.00
CA ILE A 44 -69.07 36.76 -17.71
C ILE A 44 -68.63 36.68 -16.25
N GLU A 45 -68.86 37.71 -15.42
CA GLU A 45 -68.49 37.70 -13.99
C GLU A 45 -69.16 36.58 -13.18
N HIS A 46 -70.27 36.00 -13.64
CA HIS A 46 -70.84 34.80 -13.01
C HIS A 46 -69.83 33.62 -12.98
N MET A 47 -68.82 33.62 -13.85
CA MET A 47 -67.74 32.64 -13.90
C MET A 47 -66.54 32.98 -12.99
N GLN A 48 -66.56 34.09 -12.25
CA GLN A 48 -65.44 34.52 -11.42
C GLN A 48 -65.02 33.45 -10.40
N THR A 49 -65.98 32.91 -9.64
CA THR A 49 -65.71 31.88 -8.62
C THR A 49 -65.07 30.61 -9.19
N PRO A 50 -65.63 29.97 -10.24
CA PRO A 50 -64.99 28.78 -10.84
C PRO A 50 -63.64 29.09 -11.48
N VAL A 51 -63.46 30.25 -12.12
CA VAL A 51 -62.17 30.64 -12.73
C VAL A 51 -61.09 30.88 -11.66
N SER A 52 -61.37 31.65 -10.61
CA SER A 52 -60.41 31.89 -9.52
C SER A 52 -60.01 30.58 -8.82
N ARG A 53 -60.96 29.66 -8.63
CA ARG A 53 -60.68 28.34 -8.06
C ARG A 53 -59.78 27.51 -8.98
N ALA A 54 -60.05 27.51 -10.29
CA ALA A 54 -59.24 26.79 -11.27
C ALA A 54 -57.81 27.34 -11.33
N LEU A 55 -57.63 28.66 -11.38
CA LEU A 55 -56.32 29.31 -11.37
C LEU A 55 -55.50 28.96 -10.11
N ARG A 56 -56.15 28.97 -8.93
CA ARG A 56 -55.51 28.54 -7.69
C ARG A 56 -55.08 27.08 -7.74
N HIS A 57 -55.96 26.18 -8.18
CA HIS A 57 -55.62 24.76 -8.33
C HIS A 57 -54.47 24.55 -9.32
N MET A 58 -54.37 25.34 -10.39
CA MET A 58 -53.25 25.27 -11.32
C MET A 58 -51.93 25.68 -10.66
N ALA A 59 -51.93 26.77 -9.90
CA ALA A 59 -50.76 27.21 -9.13
C ALA A 59 -50.33 26.15 -8.10
N ASP A 60 -51.28 25.61 -7.34
CA ASP A 60 -51.02 24.58 -6.33
C ASP A 60 -50.46 23.31 -6.96
N ARG A 61 -51.01 22.87 -8.09
CA ARG A 61 -50.49 21.71 -8.84
C ARG A 61 -49.09 21.94 -9.37
N ALA A 62 -48.81 23.14 -9.87
CA ALA A 62 -47.47 23.49 -10.34
C ALA A 62 -46.46 23.45 -9.19
N GLN A 63 -46.83 23.96 -8.01
CA GLN A 63 -45.97 23.89 -6.83
C GLN A 63 -45.78 22.45 -6.34
N LEU A 64 -46.85 21.67 -6.29
CA LEU A 64 -46.80 20.26 -5.90
C LEU A 64 -45.91 19.43 -6.84
N ALA A 65 -45.96 19.70 -8.15
CA ALA A 65 -45.10 19.05 -9.13
C ALA A 65 -43.62 19.33 -8.86
N LYS A 66 -43.25 20.60 -8.62
CA LYS A 66 -41.87 20.98 -8.26
C LYS A 66 -41.40 20.30 -6.98
N THR A 67 -42.21 20.32 -5.92
CA THR A 67 -41.84 19.67 -4.66
C THR A 67 -41.71 18.15 -4.80
N ARG A 68 -42.53 17.50 -5.64
CA ARG A 68 -42.40 16.07 -5.92
C ARG A 68 -41.08 15.76 -6.62
N GLU A 69 -40.69 16.55 -7.61
CA GLU A 69 -39.42 16.38 -8.32
C GLU A 69 -38.22 16.55 -7.37
N GLU A 70 -38.26 17.55 -6.48
CA GLU A 70 -37.23 17.73 -5.45
C GLU A 70 -37.17 16.54 -4.49
N VAL A 71 -38.31 16.05 -4.01
CA VAL A 71 -38.39 14.87 -3.13
C VAL A 71 -37.78 13.65 -3.82
N ASP A 72 -38.09 13.42 -5.09
CA ASP A 72 -37.56 12.29 -5.83
C ASP A 72 -36.05 12.44 -6.09
N SER A 73 -35.56 13.65 -6.36
CA SER A 73 -34.13 13.95 -6.42
C SER A 73 -33.41 13.63 -5.11
N TYR A 74 -33.96 14.04 -3.96
CA TYR A 74 -33.38 13.73 -2.66
C TYR A 74 -33.39 12.22 -2.35
N LYS A 75 -34.45 11.50 -2.74
CA LYS A 75 -34.50 10.03 -2.58
C LYS A 75 -33.40 9.35 -3.39
N HIS A 76 -33.19 9.75 -4.64
CA HIS A 76 -32.11 9.18 -5.47
C HIS A 76 -30.74 9.45 -4.84
N ARG A 77 -30.49 10.69 -4.41
CA ARG A 77 -29.23 11.03 -3.73
C ARG A 77 -29.04 10.24 -2.44
N ALA A 78 -30.09 10.05 -1.64
CA ALA A 78 -30.02 9.25 -0.42
C ALA A 78 -29.69 7.78 -0.71
N GLN A 79 -30.28 7.20 -1.75
CA GLN A 79 -29.98 5.83 -2.19
C GLN A 79 -28.52 5.69 -2.66
N ASP A 80 -28.00 6.66 -3.41
CA ASP A 80 -26.60 6.63 -3.86
C ASP A 80 -25.62 6.75 -2.71
N VAL A 81 -25.88 7.64 -1.75
CA VAL A 81 -25.08 7.74 -0.53
C VAL A 81 -25.14 6.42 0.26
N HIS A 82 -26.31 5.81 0.40
CA HIS A 82 -26.47 4.53 1.08
C HIS A 82 -25.64 3.41 0.40
N ARG A 83 -25.71 3.29 -0.93
CA ARG A 83 -24.90 2.33 -1.69
C ARG A 83 -23.40 2.55 -1.46
N ARG A 84 -22.96 3.80 -1.44
CA ARG A 84 -21.55 4.14 -1.22
C ARG A 84 -21.09 3.82 0.20
N ILE A 85 -21.95 4.04 1.21
CA ILE A 85 -21.69 3.64 2.59
C ILE A 85 -21.51 2.12 2.67
N ASN A 86 -22.46 1.35 2.14
CA ASN A 86 -22.40 -0.12 2.17
C ASN A 86 -21.14 -0.65 1.48
N PHE A 87 -20.75 -0.05 0.33
CA PHE A 87 -19.51 -0.39 -0.35
C PHE A 87 -18.29 -0.16 0.54
N LEU A 88 -18.17 1.01 1.16
CA LEU A 88 -17.06 1.34 2.05
C LEU A 88 -17.02 0.44 3.30
N GLU A 89 -18.17 0.11 3.87
CA GLU A 89 -18.27 -0.85 4.97
C GLU A 89 -17.79 -2.24 4.55
N SER A 90 -18.13 -2.68 3.34
CA SER A 90 -17.68 -3.98 2.81
C SER A 90 -16.16 -4.04 2.55
N CYS A 91 -15.52 -2.93 2.19
CA CYS A 91 -14.07 -2.86 1.97
C CYS A 91 -13.26 -2.72 3.27
N ARG A 92 -13.88 -2.28 4.36
CA ARG A 92 -13.18 -2.01 5.63
C ARG A 92 -12.40 -3.22 6.18
N PRO A 93 -12.94 -4.47 6.18
CA PRO A 93 -12.21 -5.64 6.66
C PRO A 93 -10.92 -5.92 5.88
N ASP A 94 -10.92 -5.71 4.56
CA ASP A 94 -9.74 -5.95 3.70
C ASP A 94 -8.59 -4.98 4.01
N VAL A 95 -8.93 -3.71 4.24
CA VAL A 95 -7.97 -2.68 4.64
C VAL A 95 -7.38 -3.01 6.01
N VAL A 96 -8.23 -3.39 6.97
CA VAL A 96 -7.78 -3.82 8.31
C VAL A 96 -6.87 -5.05 8.22
N GLY A 97 -7.26 -6.07 7.47
CA GLY A 97 -6.46 -7.28 7.27
C GLY A 97 -5.11 -7.00 6.60
N THR A 98 -5.07 -6.04 5.68
CA THR A 98 -3.82 -5.57 5.07
C THR A 98 -2.92 -4.85 6.07
N ILE A 99 -3.47 -3.98 6.92
CA ILE A 99 -2.73 -3.33 7.99
C ILE A 99 -2.12 -4.37 8.95
N ASP A 100 -2.90 -5.37 9.36
CA ASP A 100 -2.43 -6.39 10.30
C ASP A 100 -1.35 -7.29 9.70
N ARG A 101 -1.47 -7.64 8.41
CA ARG A 101 -0.41 -8.34 7.67
C ARG A 101 0.88 -7.53 7.62
N LEU A 102 0.79 -6.23 7.33
CA LEU A 102 1.95 -5.34 7.29
C LEU A 102 2.60 -5.17 8.67
N LYS A 103 1.81 -5.07 9.74
CA LYS A 103 2.32 -5.03 11.12
C LYS A 103 3.09 -6.30 11.48
N ARG A 104 2.57 -7.49 11.12
CA ARG A 104 3.27 -8.77 11.33
C ARG A 104 4.60 -8.82 10.60
N ARG A 105 4.61 -8.52 9.30
CA ARG A 105 5.83 -8.48 8.48
C ARG A 105 6.87 -7.49 9.03
N ARG A 106 6.42 -6.31 9.51
CA ARG A 106 7.31 -5.33 10.15
C ARG A 106 7.97 -5.91 11.41
N ALA A 107 7.24 -6.66 12.22
CA ALA A 107 7.77 -7.28 13.43
C ALA A 107 8.76 -8.42 13.11
N GLU A 108 8.50 -9.21 12.07
CA GLU A 108 9.42 -10.24 11.58
C GLU A 108 10.73 -9.63 11.09
N LEU A 109 10.66 -8.63 10.21
CA LEU A 109 11.83 -7.92 9.71
C LEU A 109 12.63 -7.25 10.83
N ALA A 110 11.98 -6.71 11.85
CA ALA A 110 12.67 -6.13 13.00
C ALA A 110 13.51 -7.17 13.76
N LYS A 111 13.02 -8.41 13.90
CA LYS A 111 13.78 -9.51 14.53
C LYS A 111 14.97 -9.92 13.66
N GLU A 112 14.77 -10.03 12.35
CA GLU A 112 15.87 -10.33 11.42
C GLU A 112 16.96 -9.25 11.47
N MET A 113 16.58 -7.98 11.49
CA MET A 113 17.51 -6.86 11.63
C MET A 113 18.30 -6.92 12.95
N GLU A 114 17.63 -7.24 14.06
CA GLU A 114 18.29 -7.41 15.35
C GLU A 114 19.32 -8.55 15.30
N GLN A 115 18.98 -9.68 14.67
CA GLN A 115 19.91 -10.80 14.52
C GLN A 115 21.12 -10.43 13.65
N ILE A 116 20.88 -9.81 12.49
CA ILE A 116 21.96 -9.35 11.61
C ILE A 116 22.88 -8.36 12.34
N THR A 117 22.32 -7.47 13.16
CA THR A 117 23.11 -6.53 13.95
C THR A 117 23.99 -7.24 14.98
N LYS A 118 23.48 -8.29 15.63
CA LYS A 118 24.29 -9.13 16.54
C LYS A 118 25.41 -9.86 15.80
N ASP A 119 25.11 -10.40 14.62
CA ASP A 119 26.10 -11.12 13.80
C ASP A 119 27.20 -10.17 13.31
N ILE A 120 26.85 -8.96 12.87
CA ILE A 120 27.81 -7.91 12.52
C ILE A 120 28.71 -7.60 13.71
N ALA A 121 28.14 -7.34 14.89
CA ALA A 121 28.92 -7.01 16.08
C ALA A 121 29.88 -8.16 16.49
N ALA A 122 29.48 -9.41 16.28
CA ALA A 122 30.33 -10.57 16.55
C ALA A 122 31.53 -10.65 15.58
N GLU A 123 31.31 -10.41 14.28
CA GLU A 123 32.39 -10.37 13.28
C GLU A 123 33.31 -9.16 13.47
N GLU A 124 32.76 -8.00 13.82
CA GLU A 124 33.55 -6.81 14.18
C GLU A 124 34.46 -7.09 15.38
N LYS A 125 33.96 -7.80 16.40
CA LYS A 125 34.78 -8.21 17.54
C LYS A 125 35.91 -9.16 17.12
N LYS A 126 35.63 -10.18 16.30
CA LYS A 126 36.68 -11.07 15.77
C LYS A 126 37.73 -10.26 14.99
N LEU A 127 37.30 -9.32 14.16
CA LEU A 127 38.19 -8.44 13.42
C LEU A 127 39.09 -7.60 14.34
N GLN A 128 38.57 -7.10 15.47
CA GLN A 128 39.34 -6.38 16.48
C GLN A 128 40.39 -7.26 17.18
N GLU A 129 40.15 -8.56 17.32
CA GLU A 129 41.08 -9.51 17.97
C GLU A 129 42.22 -9.97 17.05
N LEU A 130 42.01 -9.97 15.72
CA LEU A 130 42.99 -10.43 14.73
C LEU A 130 44.38 -9.79 14.84
N PRO A 131 44.55 -8.46 15.03
CA PRO A 131 45.87 -7.84 15.16
C PRO A 131 46.71 -8.42 16.30
N SER A 132 46.08 -8.75 17.42
CA SER A 132 46.76 -9.35 18.58
C SER A 132 47.28 -10.75 18.24
N VAL A 133 46.41 -11.60 17.66
CA VAL A 133 46.76 -12.96 17.22
C VAL A 133 47.87 -12.94 16.18
N ILE A 134 47.77 -12.07 15.17
CA ILE A 134 48.79 -11.90 14.12
C ILE A 134 50.13 -11.46 14.74
N THR A 135 50.11 -10.57 15.72
CA THR A 135 51.32 -10.11 16.41
C THR A 135 51.98 -11.24 17.20
N GLY A 136 51.19 -12.05 17.91
CA GLY A 136 51.67 -13.25 18.60
C GLY A 136 52.35 -14.24 17.65
N LEU A 137 51.68 -14.61 16.56
CA LEU A 137 52.23 -15.53 15.56
C LEU A 137 53.49 -14.99 14.88
N LYS A 138 53.55 -13.68 14.62
CA LYS A 138 54.78 -13.03 14.09
C LYS A 138 55.94 -13.17 15.06
N GLN A 139 55.70 -13.06 16.37
CA GLN A 139 56.73 -13.20 17.39
C GLN A 139 57.17 -14.65 17.55
N GLU A 140 56.24 -15.60 17.59
CA GLU A 140 56.55 -17.02 17.64
C GLU A 140 57.41 -17.46 16.44
N ARG A 141 57.04 -17.03 15.23
CA ARG A 141 57.84 -17.27 14.02
C ARG A 141 59.28 -16.76 14.15
N ARG A 142 59.48 -15.58 14.75
CA ARG A 142 60.83 -15.04 15.00
C ARG A 142 61.60 -15.90 15.99
N ASN A 143 60.96 -16.31 17.08
CA ASN A 143 61.59 -17.16 18.11
C ASN A 143 62.03 -18.51 17.52
N LEU A 144 61.16 -19.16 16.74
CA LEU A 144 61.49 -20.42 16.05
C LEU A 144 62.65 -20.24 15.07
N ALA A 145 62.69 -19.13 14.32
CA ALA A 145 63.81 -18.85 13.41
C ALA A 145 65.14 -18.65 14.17
N CYS A 146 65.11 -17.93 15.30
CA CYS A 146 66.29 -17.77 16.16
C CYS A 146 66.78 -19.11 16.71
N GLU A 147 65.86 -19.97 17.16
CA GLU A 147 66.19 -21.30 17.67
C GLU A 147 66.80 -22.20 16.60
N ALA A 148 66.23 -22.22 15.38
CA ALA A 148 66.80 -22.96 14.26
C ALA A 148 68.23 -22.49 13.93
N ILE A 149 68.48 -21.17 13.93
CA ILE A 149 69.82 -20.62 13.72
C ILE A 149 70.77 -21.02 14.84
N ARG A 150 70.33 -20.99 16.10
CA ARG A 150 71.13 -21.41 17.26
C ARG A 150 71.53 -22.87 17.14
N LEU A 151 70.58 -23.76 16.87
CA LEU A 151 70.84 -25.17 16.66
C LEU A 151 71.84 -25.37 15.52
N ARG A 152 71.63 -24.72 14.37
CA ARG A 152 72.55 -24.81 13.22
C ARG A 152 73.99 -24.40 13.57
N ARG A 153 74.19 -23.39 14.41
CA ARG A 153 75.53 -22.97 14.85
C ARG A 153 76.24 -23.99 15.72
N HIS A 154 75.48 -24.75 16.52
CA HIS A 154 76.02 -25.78 17.42
C HIS A 154 76.08 -27.16 16.79
N MET A 155 75.54 -27.33 15.57
CA MET A 155 75.74 -28.53 14.78
C MET A 155 77.18 -28.55 14.25
N SER A 156 78.02 -29.42 14.79
CA SER A 156 79.31 -29.74 14.18
C SER A 156 79.08 -30.60 12.94
N GLU A 157 79.68 -30.21 11.81
CA GLU A 157 79.75 -31.08 10.64
C GLU A 157 80.75 -32.20 10.94
N VAL A 158 80.26 -33.44 10.98
CA VAL A 158 81.10 -34.63 11.09
C VAL A 158 81.50 -35.05 9.67
N PRO A 159 82.80 -35.03 9.32
CA PRO A 159 83.25 -35.46 8.00
C PRO A 159 83.15 -36.99 7.88
N GLY A 160 82.74 -37.47 6.69
CA GLY A 160 82.48 -38.89 6.44
C GLY A 160 81.00 -39.25 6.62
N SER A 161 80.61 -40.45 6.20
CA SER A 161 79.25 -40.95 6.41
C SER A 161 79.23 -41.95 7.57
N ALA A 162 78.11 -42.00 8.31
CA ALA A 162 77.90 -43.00 9.36
C ALA A 162 78.08 -44.44 8.83
N ASN A 163 77.85 -44.66 7.54
CA ASN A 163 78.05 -45.97 6.91
C ASN A 163 79.53 -46.30 6.71
N ASP A 164 80.37 -45.31 6.43
CA ASP A 164 81.82 -45.50 6.35
C ASP A 164 82.41 -45.79 7.73
N ASP A 165 81.98 -45.03 8.75
CA ASP A 165 82.37 -45.27 10.14
C ASP A 165 81.93 -46.66 10.62
N GLN A 166 80.71 -47.07 10.28
CA GLN A 166 80.20 -48.41 10.60
C GLN A 166 81.03 -49.51 9.93
N ARG A 167 81.40 -49.34 8.66
CA ARG A 167 82.28 -50.31 7.96
C ARG A 167 83.64 -50.45 8.64
N VAL A 168 84.19 -49.36 9.17
CA VAL A 168 85.45 -49.40 9.93
C VAL A 168 85.27 -50.20 11.22
N LEU A 169 84.18 -49.97 11.96
CA LEU A 169 83.86 -50.73 13.17
C LEU A 169 83.65 -52.22 12.88
N ASP A 170 82.87 -52.55 11.85
CA ASP A 170 82.59 -53.94 11.46
C ASP A 170 83.87 -54.67 11.05
N SER A 171 84.76 -53.99 10.30
CA SER A 171 86.07 -54.52 9.93
C SER A 171 86.95 -54.79 11.15
N ALA A 172 87.00 -53.84 12.09
CA ALA A 172 87.74 -54.00 13.34
C ALA A 172 87.18 -55.15 14.20
N ASP A 173 85.85 -55.26 14.29
CA ASP A 173 85.20 -56.34 15.03
C ASP A 173 85.46 -57.70 14.36
N GLN A 174 85.44 -57.76 13.04
CA GLN A 174 85.78 -58.98 12.30
C GLN A 174 87.23 -59.42 12.56
N ILE A 175 88.18 -58.48 12.64
CA ILE A 175 89.57 -58.79 13.01
C ILE A 175 89.63 -59.33 14.45
N ARG A 176 88.94 -58.68 15.40
CA ARG A 176 88.87 -59.13 16.80
C ARG A 176 88.31 -60.54 16.90
N GLN A 177 87.19 -60.82 16.23
CA GLN A 177 86.56 -62.15 16.22
C GLN A 177 87.50 -63.23 15.67
N ARG A 178 88.26 -62.93 14.59
CA ARG A 178 89.27 -63.84 14.05
C ARG A 178 90.41 -64.12 15.03
N ALA A 179 90.88 -63.10 15.74
CA ALA A 179 91.94 -63.25 16.74
C ALA A 179 91.46 -64.09 17.93
N ILE A 180 90.24 -63.87 18.42
CA ILE A 180 89.62 -64.68 19.49
C ILE A 180 89.50 -66.13 19.03
N ALA A 181 88.94 -66.37 17.84
CA ALA A 181 88.82 -67.73 17.30
C ALA A 181 90.18 -68.44 17.15
N ALA A 182 91.24 -67.71 16.81
CA ALA A 182 92.60 -68.26 16.74
C ALA A 182 93.16 -68.61 18.13
N ILE A 183 92.85 -67.83 19.17
CA ILE A 183 93.23 -68.11 20.56
C ILE A 183 92.46 -69.33 21.08
N ASP A 184 91.14 -69.38 20.87
CA ASP A 184 90.29 -70.49 21.31
C ASP A 184 90.74 -71.81 20.66
N ALA A 185 91.06 -71.78 19.36
CA ALA A 185 91.62 -72.92 18.64
C ALA A 185 92.99 -73.38 19.17
N PHE A 186 93.82 -72.46 19.68
CA PHE A 186 95.11 -72.78 20.30
C PHE A 186 94.95 -73.35 21.71
N LEU A 187 93.96 -72.88 22.47
CA LEU A 187 93.67 -73.33 23.84
C LEU A 187 92.79 -74.59 23.90
N GLY A 188 92.21 -75.02 22.77
CA GLY A 188 91.37 -76.23 22.66
C GLY A 188 89.99 -76.08 23.28
N LEU A 189 89.47 -74.85 23.35
CA LEU A 189 88.11 -74.50 23.79
C LEU A 189 87.17 -74.34 22.59
#